data_AF-A0A810QBI3-F1
#
_entry.id   AF-A0A810QBI3-F1
#
_cell.length_a   1.000
_cell.length_b   1.000
_cell.length_c   1.000
_cell.angle_alpha   90.00
_cell.angle_beta   90.00
_cell.angle_gamma   90.00
#
_symmetry.space_group_name_H-M   'P 1'
#
loop_
_entity.id
_entity.type
_entity.pdbx_description
1 polymer ?
#
loop_
_entity_poly.entity_id
_entity_poly.type
_entity_poly.pdbx_seq_one_letter_code
_entity_poly.pdbx_strand_id
1 'polypeptide(L)'
;MSDKLKMHAREFKTMRDPNRLPTGHIKYICYLDTKTIPNELRNWMRTNPRDQKMTTEVAKTIASSLMENEDFHELNRGLLFSVESVNYDNRTETLTVELSDGEIHGNIDGGHTLHAIFDAQENETLPEARYVFAEFFVGLSSPVELAAARNTSVQVDLKSQEELKKSFETLKQILKPFPFERRIAYHMNEHYSENVAIIDVREVITILNMFNQNLYPIVGQQGLSGDSQPIQSYTGKEASLKRFLKQGREEREAVLVKMTPIIDDIFHLWETVECEFPKMVQKN
;
A
#
# COMPACT_ATOMS: atom_id res chain seq x y z
N MET A 1 -16.77 -0.77 -13.15
CA MET A 1 -17.85 0.19 -12.83
C MET A 1 -17.16 1.53 -12.72
N SER A 2 -17.69 2.59 -13.35
CA SER A 2 -17.03 3.90 -13.37
C SER A 2 -17.79 4.85 -12.45
N ASP A 3 -17.10 5.46 -11.49
CA ASP A 3 -17.66 6.41 -10.54
C ASP A 3 -17.36 7.83 -10.98
N LYS A 4 -18.41 8.66 -11.06
CA LYS A 4 -18.29 10.09 -11.37
C LYS A 4 -18.60 10.89 -10.12
N LEU A 5 -17.56 11.45 -9.52
CA LEU A 5 -17.62 12.11 -8.23
C LEU A 5 -17.54 13.63 -8.43
N LYS A 6 -18.42 14.36 -7.76
CA LYS A 6 -18.52 15.81 -7.85
C LYS A 6 -18.17 16.46 -6.53
N MET A 7 -17.38 17.52 -6.59
CA MET A 7 -16.97 18.31 -5.44
C MET A 7 -16.79 19.77 -5.82
N HIS A 8 -16.78 20.65 -4.85
CA HIS A 8 -16.52 22.07 -5.06
C HIS A 8 -15.02 22.35 -4.99
N ALA A 9 -14.51 23.10 -5.96
CA ALA A 9 -13.09 23.41 -6.08
C ALA A 9 -12.85 24.85 -6.54
N ARG A 10 -11.79 25.47 -5.99
CA ARG A 10 -11.32 26.82 -6.34
C ARG A 10 -9.89 26.79 -6.87
N GLU A 11 -9.50 27.88 -7.55
CA GLU A 11 -8.15 28.06 -8.09
C GLU A 11 -7.69 26.89 -9.00
N PHE A 12 -8.59 26.40 -9.85
CA PHE A 12 -8.33 25.26 -10.73
C PHE A 12 -7.34 25.59 -11.84
N LYS A 13 -6.25 24.81 -11.94
CA LYS A 13 -5.21 24.98 -12.97
C LYS A 13 -4.85 23.65 -13.61
N THR A 14 -4.60 23.68 -14.92
CA THR A 14 -4.10 22.54 -15.70
C THR A 14 -2.60 22.69 -15.93
N MET A 15 -1.84 21.64 -15.65
CA MET A 15 -0.41 21.52 -15.88
C MET A 15 -0.15 20.35 -16.82
N ARG A 16 0.41 20.61 -18.00
CA ARG A 16 0.76 19.58 -18.98
C ARG A 16 2.16 19.04 -18.70
N ASP A 17 2.40 17.78 -19.05
CA ASP A 17 3.73 17.17 -19.01
C ASP A 17 4.72 18.05 -19.81
N PRO A 18 5.80 18.56 -19.17
CA PRO A 18 6.77 19.42 -19.85
C PRO A 18 7.72 18.66 -20.79
N ASN A 19 7.85 17.34 -20.62
CA ASN A 19 8.78 16.50 -21.37
C ASN A 19 8.11 15.71 -22.50
N ARG A 20 6.80 15.45 -22.41
CA ARG A 20 6.06 14.59 -23.34
C ARG A 20 4.79 15.29 -23.82
N LEU A 21 4.91 16.18 -24.79
CA LEU A 21 3.77 16.82 -25.43
C LEU A 21 3.49 16.18 -26.80
N PRO A 22 2.22 15.88 -27.16
CA PRO A 22 0.99 16.09 -26.39
C PRO A 22 0.53 14.87 -25.55
N THR A 23 1.29 13.77 -25.56
CA THR A 23 0.84 12.45 -25.09
C THR A 23 1.17 12.13 -23.63
N GLY A 24 1.81 13.05 -22.91
CA GLY A 24 2.19 12.89 -21.52
C GLY A 24 1.02 13.05 -20.56
N HIS A 25 1.29 12.85 -19.28
CA HIS A 25 0.27 12.92 -18.25
C HIS A 25 -0.20 14.37 -18.07
N ILE A 26 -1.46 14.54 -17.66
CA ILE A 26 -2.00 15.85 -17.33
C ILE A 26 -2.19 15.90 -15.82
N LYS A 27 -1.69 16.96 -15.19
CA LYS A 27 -1.90 17.22 -13.77
C LYS A 27 -2.83 18.41 -13.61
N TYR A 28 -3.85 18.25 -12.78
CA TYR A 28 -4.75 19.33 -12.37
C TYR A 28 -4.50 19.65 -10.91
N ILE A 29 -4.53 20.94 -10.55
CA ILE A 29 -4.38 21.40 -9.17
C ILE A 29 -5.51 22.36 -8.81
N CYS A 30 -5.96 22.29 -7.57
CA CYS A 30 -7.01 23.16 -7.03
C CYS A 30 -7.04 23.11 -5.49
N TYR A 31 -7.87 23.95 -4.89
CA TYR A 31 -8.29 23.83 -3.50
C TYR A 31 -9.69 23.23 -3.42
N LEU A 32 -9.86 22.11 -2.74
CA LEU A 32 -11.15 21.45 -2.54
C LEU A 32 -11.81 21.95 -1.27
N ASP A 33 -13.10 22.24 -1.33
CA ASP A 33 -13.92 22.44 -0.13
C ASP A 33 -14.11 21.09 0.57
N THR A 34 -13.59 20.96 1.78
CA THR A 34 -13.58 19.69 2.53
C THR A 34 -14.98 19.16 2.80
N LYS A 35 -16.01 20.02 2.90
CA LYS A 35 -17.39 19.55 3.13
C LYS A 35 -17.99 18.85 1.92
N THR A 36 -17.49 19.16 0.72
CA THR A 36 -18.05 18.67 -0.55
C THR A 36 -17.29 17.49 -1.12
N ILE A 37 -16.22 17.03 -0.44
CA ILE A 37 -15.46 15.85 -0.84
C ILE A 37 -16.37 14.62 -0.67
N PRO A 38 -16.60 13.81 -1.72
CA PRO A 38 -17.54 12.69 -1.67
C PRO A 38 -16.99 11.54 -0.83
N ASN A 39 -17.81 11.01 0.08
CA ASN A 39 -17.45 9.86 0.93
C ASN A 39 -17.19 8.59 0.12
N GLU A 40 -17.69 8.50 -1.11
CA GLU A 40 -17.45 7.41 -2.06
C GLU A 40 -15.96 7.23 -2.38
N LEU A 41 -15.14 8.27 -2.22
CA LEU A 41 -13.68 8.17 -2.34
C LEU A 41 -13.05 7.21 -1.32
N ARG A 42 -13.73 6.87 -0.22
CA ARG A 42 -13.30 5.79 0.70
C ARG A 42 -13.11 4.45 -0.03
N ASN A 43 -13.83 4.21 -1.12
CA ASN A 43 -13.70 2.99 -1.94
C ASN A 43 -12.48 3.02 -2.87
N TRP A 44 -11.79 4.16 -2.97
CA TRP A 44 -10.71 4.42 -3.93
C TRP A 44 -9.38 4.68 -3.22
N MET A 45 -9.10 3.96 -2.14
CA MET A 45 -7.87 4.12 -1.33
C MET A 45 -6.75 3.13 -1.68
N ARG A 46 -7.04 2.09 -2.47
CA ARG A 46 -6.13 0.95 -2.76
C ARG A 46 -4.80 1.36 -3.39
N THR A 47 -4.76 2.49 -4.08
CA THR A 47 -3.55 3.03 -4.71
C THR A 47 -2.59 3.68 -3.72
N ASN A 48 -3.00 3.87 -2.46
CA ASN A 48 -2.14 4.37 -1.40
C ASN A 48 -1.33 3.20 -0.81
N PRO A 49 0.01 3.30 -0.74
CA PRO A 49 0.85 2.23 -0.21
C PRO A 49 0.79 2.06 1.32
N ARG A 50 0.06 2.93 2.04
CA ARG A 50 -0.01 2.93 3.50
C ARG A 50 -1.43 2.75 3.95
N ASP A 51 -1.59 2.07 5.06
CA ASP A 51 -2.85 2.09 5.79
C ASP A 51 -2.88 3.30 6.74
N GLN A 52 -4.04 3.94 6.82
CA GLN A 52 -4.25 5.16 7.59
C GLN A 52 -4.68 4.86 9.02
N LYS A 53 -3.71 4.63 9.91
CA LYS A 53 -4.02 4.50 11.35
C LYS A 53 -4.30 5.88 11.97
N MET A 54 -5.59 6.17 12.24
CA MET A 54 -6.04 7.46 12.78
C MET A 54 -5.64 7.70 14.25
N THR A 55 -5.14 6.69 14.96
CA THR A 55 -4.64 6.84 16.34
C THR A 55 -3.22 7.42 16.42
N THR A 56 -2.54 7.56 15.28
CA THR A 56 -1.16 8.07 15.21
C THR A 56 -1.09 9.57 15.52
N GLU A 57 0.07 10.04 15.99
CA GLU A 57 0.26 11.46 16.31
C GLU A 57 0.06 12.35 15.08
N VAL A 58 0.58 11.94 13.91
CA VAL A 58 0.39 12.64 12.64
C VAL A 58 -1.10 12.81 12.30
N ALA A 59 -1.89 11.73 12.41
CA ALA A 59 -3.32 11.80 12.13
C ALA A 59 -4.06 12.73 13.11
N LYS A 60 -3.70 12.68 14.40
CA LYS A 60 -4.25 13.58 15.43
C LYS A 60 -3.92 15.04 15.14
N THR A 61 -2.66 15.35 14.79
CA THR A 61 -2.25 16.71 14.43
C THR A 61 -2.99 17.23 13.20
N ILE A 62 -3.17 16.38 12.17
CA ILE A 62 -3.94 16.74 10.98
C ILE A 62 -5.41 17.02 11.34
N ALA A 63 -6.04 16.17 12.15
CA ALA A 63 -7.42 16.35 12.57
C ALA A 63 -7.61 17.65 13.37
N SER A 64 -6.73 17.93 14.34
CA SER A 64 -6.76 19.20 15.08
C SER A 64 -6.58 20.41 14.15
N SER A 65 -5.60 20.37 13.23
CA SER A 65 -5.36 21.46 12.29
C SER A 65 -6.54 21.69 11.33
N LEU A 66 -7.18 20.61 10.86
CA LEU A 66 -8.38 20.67 10.02
C LEU A 66 -9.51 21.43 10.70
N MET A 67 -9.66 21.27 12.01
CA MET A 67 -10.71 21.90 12.81
C MET A 67 -10.35 23.35 13.18
N GLU A 68 -9.13 23.58 13.64
CA GLU A 68 -8.77 24.81 14.36
C GLU A 68 -8.18 25.90 13.47
N ASN A 69 -7.60 25.56 12.30
CA ASN A 69 -6.58 26.43 11.70
C ASN A 69 -6.96 27.48 10.62
N GLU A 70 -8.09 27.57 9.93
CA GLU A 70 -8.32 28.44 8.73
C GLU A 70 -7.33 28.24 7.55
N ASP A 71 -6.02 28.42 7.76
CA ASP A 71 -4.92 28.24 6.81
C ASP A 71 -4.54 26.76 6.61
N PHE A 72 -5.46 25.84 6.91
CA PHE A 72 -5.24 24.39 6.75
C PHE A 72 -4.78 24.04 5.34
N HIS A 73 -5.30 24.72 4.33
CA HIS A 73 -4.93 24.53 2.93
C HIS A 73 -3.45 24.86 2.64
N GLU A 74 -2.80 25.70 3.45
CA GLU A 74 -1.39 26.07 3.33
C GLU A 74 -0.48 25.18 4.19
N LEU A 75 -0.94 24.84 5.40
CA LEU A 75 -0.15 24.06 6.36
C LEU A 75 -0.20 22.56 6.09
N ASN A 76 -1.30 22.09 5.49
CA ASN A 76 -1.45 20.70 5.09
C ASN A 76 -0.78 20.45 3.74
N ARG A 77 -0.14 19.28 3.61
CA ARG A 77 0.52 18.87 2.36
C ARG A 77 -0.43 18.74 1.17
N GLY A 78 -1.70 18.45 1.44
CA GLY A 78 -2.74 18.24 0.45
C GLY A 78 -2.98 16.78 0.12
N LEU A 79 -3.80 16.59 -0.91
CA LEU A 79 -4.27 15.31 -1.42
C LEU A 79 -3.70 15.05 -2.82
N LEU A 80 -3.38 13.81 -3.12
CA LEU A 80 -2.93 13.40 -4.45
C LEU A 80 -3.74 12.21 -4.93
N PHE A 81 -4.30 12.33 -6.13
CA PHE A 81 -5.10 11.30 -6.76
C PHE A 81 -4.61 10.97 -8.17
N SER A 82 -4.81 9.72 -8.58
CA SER A 82 -4.91 9.36 -10.00
C SER A 82 -6.37 9.15 -10.37
N VAL A 83 -6.77 9.64 -11.54
CA VAL A 83 -8.16 9.59 -12.03
C VAL A 83 -8.17 9.36 -13.53
N GLU A 84 -9.26 8.80 -14.04
CA GLU A 84 -9.48 8.55 -15.46
C GLU A 84 -9.64 9.87 -16.21
N SER A 85 -10.47 10.77 -15.67
CA SER A 85 -10.73 12.08 -16.28
C SER A 85 -11.08 13.14 -15.25
N VAL A 86 -10.88 14.39 -15.65
CA VAL A 86 -11.20 15.58 -14.86
C VAL A 86 -11.97 16.57 -15.75
N ASN A 87 -13.07 17.08 -15.22
CA ASN A 87 -13.82 18.18 -15.82
C ASN A 87 -14.13 19.24 -14.75
N TYR A 88 -13.97 20.52 -15.09
CA TYR A 88 -14.24 21.62 -14.17
C TYR A 88 -15.19 22.64 -14.81
N ASP A 89 -16.30 22.93 -14.12
CA ASP A 89 -17.22 23.99 -14.50
C ASP A 89 -16.91 25.28 -13.72
N ASN A 90 -16.32 26.26 -14.41
CA ASN A 90 -15.95 27.55 -13.83
C ASN A 90 -17.17 28.37 -13.34
N ARG A 91 -18.39 28.10 -13.84
CA ARG A 91 -19.58 28.87 -13.46
C ARG A 91 -20.12 28.47 -12.10
N THR A 92 -19.98 27.18 -11.77
CA THR A 92 -20.48 26.58 -10.53
C THR A 92 -19.36 26.14 -9.60
N GLU A 93 -18.10 26.43 -9.95
CA GLU A 93 -16.90 25.96 -9.24
C GLU A 93 -16.93 24.45 -8.97
N THR A 94 -17.52 23.67 -9.89
CA THR A 94 -17.76 22.23 -9.69
C THR A 94 -16.71 21.41 -10.42
N LEU A 95 -15.93 20.66 -9.66
CA LEU A 95 -15.01 19.65 -10.14
C LEU A 95 -15.74 18.31 -10.25
N THR A 96 -15.64 17.66 -11.41
CA THR A 96 -16.07 16.28 -11.63
C THR A 96 -14.86 15.44 -11.97
N VAL A 97 -14.64 14.36 -11.22
CA VAL A 97 -13.58 13.37 -11.49
C VAL A 97 -14.20 12.01 -11.79
N GLU A 98 -13.58 11.26 -12.68
CA GLU A 98 -14.00 9.90 -13.02
C GLU A 98 -12.95 8.89 -12.55
N LEU A 99 -13.39 7.81 -11.92
CA LEU A 99 -12.54 6.70 -11.50
C LEU A 99 -13.11 5.38 -12.03
N SER A 100 -12.29 4.63 -12.77
CA SER A 100 -12.73 3.45 -13.54
C SER A 100 -12.02 2.14 -13.15
N ASP A 101 -10.82 2.22 -12.58
CA ASP A 101 -9.94 1.10 -12.27
C ASP A 101 -9.27 1.33 -10.92
N GLY A 102 -9.68 0.59 -9.88
CA GLY A 102 -9.20 0.77 -8.51
C GLY A 102 -7.73 0.39 -8.29
N GLU A 103 -7.07 -0.15 -9.31
CA GLU A 103 -5.66 -0.49 -9.29
C GLU A 103 -4.76 0.64 -9.82
N ILE A 104 -5.36 1.59 -10.55
CA ILE A 104 -4.66 2.75 -11.13
C ILE A 104 -5.18 4.05 -10.53
N HIS A 105 -6.51 4.17 -10.43
CA HIS A 105 -7.21 5.35 -9.96
C HIS A 105 -7.51 5.27 -8.46
N GLY A 106 -7.40 6.41 -7.78
CA GLY A 106 -7.63 6.53 -6.36
C GLY A 106 -6.66 7.48 -5.66
N ASN A 107 -6.71 7.48 -4.33
CA ASN A 107 -5.80 8.24 -3.47
C ASN A 107 -4.39 7.63 -3.51
N ILE A 108 -3.38 8.45 -3.81
CA ILE A 108 -1.97 8.06 -3.85
C ILE A 108 -1.24 8.56 -2.61
N ASP A 109 -1.57 9.77 -2.14
CA ASP A 109 -1.00 10.40 -0.95
C ASP A 109 -2.03 11.32 -0.26
N GLY A 110 -1.80 11.64 1.01
CA GLY A 110 -2.71 12.46 1.81
C GLY A 110 -3.86 11.67 2.45
N GLY A 111 -3.75 10.34 2.51
CA GLY A 111 -4.81 9.47 3.03
C GLY A 111 -5.28 9.83 4.45
N HIS A 112 -4.36 10.16 5.38
CA HIS A 112 -4.74 10.57 6.75
C HIS A 112 -5.57 11.85 6.76
N THR A 113 -5.27 12.80 5.86
CA THR A 113 -6.07 14.01 5.68
C THR A 113 -7.44 13.69 5.14
N LEU A 114 -7.52 12.81 4.16
CA LEU A 114 -8.79 12.41 3.58
C LEU A 114 -9.68 11.69 4.61
N HIS A 115 -9.13 10.78 5.41
CA HIS A 115 -9.86 10.15 6.52
C HIS A 115 -10.30 11.13 7.59
N ALA A 116 -9.43 12.07 8.01
CA ALA A 116 -9.82 13.10 8.97
C ALA A 116 -10.99 13.96 8.47
N ILE A 117 -11.02 14.26 7.17
CA ILE A 117 -12.13 14.98 6.53
C ILE A 117 -13.41 14.15 6.60
N PHE A 118 -13.37 12.88 6.20
CA PHE A 118 -14.57 12.04 6.24
C PHE A 118 -15.09 11.83 7.66
N ASP A 119 -14.21 11.60 8.63
CA ASP A 119 -14.61 11.43 10.02
C ASP A 119 -15.24 12.73 10.56
N ALA A 120 -14.74 13.90 10.17
CA ALA A 120 -15.34 15.18 10.52
C ALA A 120 -16.67 15.45 9.77
N GLN A 121 -16.84 14.96 8.54
CA GLN A 121 -18.11 15.00 7.82
C GLN A 121 -19.17 14.14 8.51
N GLU A 122 -18.83 12.90 8.88
CA GLU A 122 -19.72 11.96 9.57
C GLU A 122 -20.16 12.47 10.94
N ASN A 123 -19.28 13.17 11.65
CA ASN A 123 -19.59 13.80 12.93
C ASN A 123 -20.22 15.20 12.80
N GLU A 124 -20.45 15.68 11.58
CA GLU A 124 -20.98 17.02 11.29
C GLU A 124 -20.19 18.17 11.96
N THR A 125 -18.86 18.01 12.11
CA THR A 125 -18.01 18.96 12.81
C THR A 125 -17.24 19.91 11.90
N LEU A 126 -17.18 19.64 10.59
CA LEU A 126 -16.39 20.46 9.66
C LEU A 126 -16.79 21.95 9.67
N PRO A 127 -15.81 22.88 9.77
CA PRO A 127 -16.06 24.31 9.59
C PRO A 127 -16.63 24.62 8.20
N GLU A 128 -17.43 25.70 8.08
CA GLU A 128 -18.04 26.12 6.81
C GLU A 128 -17.03 26.46 5.72
N ALA A 129 -15.92 27.12 6.07
CA ALA A 129 -14.88 27.51 5.14
C ALA A 129 -13.60 26.75 5.46
N ARG A 130 -13.45 25.55 4.91
CA ARG A 130 -12.23 24.76 5.05
C ARG A 130 -11.85 24.13 3.73
N TYR A 131 -10.62 24.41 3.31
CA TYR A 131 -10.09 23.97 2.03
C TYR A 131 -8.85 23.12 2.22
N VAL A 132 -8.59 22.24 1.25
CA VAL A 132 -7.37 21.43 1.19
C VAL A 132 -6.80 21.48 -0.23
N PHE A 133 -5.48 21.60 -0.36
CA PHE A 133 -4.82 21.51 -1.66
C PHE A 133 -4.98 20.11 -2.25
N ALA A 134 -5.27 20.00 -3.54
CA ALA A 134 -5.40 18.72 -4.23
C ALA A 134 -4.72 18.71 -5.59
N GLU A 135 -4.11 17.57 -5.91
CA GLU A 135 -3.52 17.26 -7.21
C GLU A 135 -4.21 16.03 -7.83
N PHE A 136 -4.59 16.11 -9.10
CA PHE A 136 -5.19 15.00 -9.86
C PHE A 136 -4.34 14.70 -11.09
N PHE A 137 -3.87 13.46 -11.21
CA PHE A 137 -3.14 12.97 -12.39
C PHE A 137 -4.03 12.14 -13.30
N VAL A 138 -4.06 12.49 -14.58
CA VAL A 138 -4.70 11.74 -15.66
C VAL A 138 -3.66 11.10 -16.56
N GLY A 139 -3.90 9.85 -16.95
CA GLY A 139 -3.07 9.10 -17.89
C GLY A 139 -1.91 8.32 -17.28
N LEU A 140 -1.90 8.11 -15.96
CA LEU A 140 -0.93 7.23 -15.32
C LEU A 140 -1.20 5.76 -15.69
N SER A 141 -0.16 5.01 -16.04
CA SER A 141 -0.24 3.56 -16.22
C SER A 141 -0.11 2.79 -14.90
N SER A 142 0.51 3.41 -13.89
CA SER A 142 0.67 2.86 -12.54
C SER A 142 0.91 3.99 -11.52
N PRO A 143 0.32 3.91 -10.32
CA PRO A 143 0.53 4.91 -9.27
C PRO A 143 1.82 4.69 -8.45
N VAL A 144 2.47 3.53 -8.60
CA VAL A 144 3.53 3.04 -7.69
C VAL A 144 4.71 4.00 -7.55
N GLU A 145 5.29 4.43 -8.68
CA GLU A 145 6.47 5.29 -8.67
C GLU A 145 6.17 6.65 -8.02
N LEU A 146 4.99 7.21 -8.33
CA LEU A 146 4.56 8.49 -7.79
C LEU A 146 4.28 8.38 -6.29
N ALA A 147 3.62 7.30 -5.85
CA ALA A 147 3.38 7.02 -4.44
C ALA A 147 4.69 6.90 -3.65
N ALA A 148 5.68 6.17 -4.19
CA ALA A 148 6.98 6.01 -3.56
C ALA A 148 7.74 7.35 -3.47
N ALA A 149 7.76 8.13 -4.57
CA ALA A 149 8.46 9.41 -4.63
C ALA A 149 7.86 10.50 -3.72
N ARG A 150 6.56 10.44 -3.43
CA ARG A 150 5.91 11.39 -2.50
C ARG A 150 6.21 11.10 -1.04
N ASN A 151 6.58 9.87 -0.69
CA ASN A 151 6.78 9.47 0.70
C ASN A 151 8.27 9.52 1.09
N THR A 152 8.90 10.70 1.05
CA THR A 152 10.35 10.84 1.31
C THR A 152 10.72 11.10 2.77
N SER A 153 9.80 11.62 3.60
CA SER A 153 10.05 11.88 5.03
C SER A 153 10.15 10.60 5.85
N VAL A 154 9.30 9.62 5.54
CA VAL A 154 9.42 8.22 5.95
C VAL A 154 9.29 7.46 4.65
N GLN A 155 10.26 6.62 4.27
CA GLN A 155 10.18 5.88 3.00
C GLN A 155 9.08 4.81 3.06
N VAL A 156 8.38 4.58 1.94
CA VAL A 156 7.51 3.41 1.80
C VAL A 156 8.38 2.16 1.83
N ASP A 157 8.04 1.20 2.69
CA ASP A 157 8.77 -0.06 2.75
C ASP A 157 8.66 -0.85 1.44
N LEU A 158 9.64 -1.73 1.20
CA LEU A 158 9.71 -2.49 -0.05
C LEU A 158 8.48 -3.41 -0.22
N LYS A 159 7.95 -3.98 0.87
CA LYS A 159 6.77 -4.86 0.81
C LYS A 159 5.55 -4.12 0.25
N SER A 160 5.27 -2.89 0.69
CA SER A 160 4.08 -2.16 0.22
C SER A 160 4.21 -1.75 -1.24
N GLN A 161 5.42 -1.40 -1.68
CA GLN A 161 5.68 -1.11 -3.09
C GLN A 161 5.44 -2.35 -3.97
N GLU A 162 5.87 -3.52 -3.50
CA GLU A 162 5.70 -4.78 -4.23
C GLU A 162 4.26 -5.29 -4.19
N GLU A 163 3.53 -5.02 -3.11
CA GLU A 163 2.09 -5.26 -3.04
C GLU A 163 1.33 -4.46 -4.10
N LEU A 164 1.61 -3.15 -4.23
CA LEU A 164 1.00 -2.35 -5.30
C LEU A 164 1.37 -2.83 -6.72
N LYS A 165 2.53 -3.48 -6.88
CA LYS A 165 2.94 -4.14 -8.14
C LYS A 165 2.34 -5.54 -8.34
N LYS A 166 1.52 -6.02 -7.40
CA LYS A 166 0.93 -7.36 -7.40
C LYS A 166 1.96 -8.48 -7.34
N SER A 167 3.11 -8.23 -6.72
CA SER A 167 4.19 -9.21 -6.59
C SER A 167 3.83 -10.40 -5.69
N PHE A 168 2.78 -10.29 -4.88
CA PHE A 168 2.39 -11.33 -3.92
C PHE A 168 1.12 -12.11 -4.31
N GLU A 169 0.53 -11.88 -5.48
CA GLU A 169 -0.76 -12.50 -5.85
C GLU A 169 -0.72 -14.04 -5.86
N THR A 170 0.31 -14.64 -6.46
CA THR A 170 0.49 -16.10 -6.45
C THR A 170 0.66 -16.63 -5.03
N LEU A 171 1.40 -15.90 -4.19
CA LEU A 171 1.57 -16.27 -2.77
C LEU A 171 0.23 -16.19 -2.02
N LYS A 172 -0.56 -15.13 -2.19
CA LYS A 172 -1.89 -15.01 -1.59
C LYS A 172 -2.80 -16.16 -1.99
N GLN A 173 -2.83 -16.52 -3.28
CA GLN A 173 -3.65 -17.64 -3.77
C GLN A 173 -3.30 -18.97 -3.10
N ILE A 174 -2.00 -19.25 -2.94
CA ILE A 174 -1.49 -20.43 -2.24
C ILE A 174 -1.87 -20.40 -0.76
N LEU A 175 -1.84 -19.22 -0.13
CA LEU A 175 -2.11 -19.07 1.30
C LEU A 175 -3.60 -19.04 1.67
N LYS A 176 -4.52 -18.86 0.72
CA LYS A 176 -5.98 -18.83 0.96
C LYS A 176 -6.54 -19.93 1.86
N PRO A 177 -6.10 -21.21 1.77
CA PRO A 177 -6.63 -22.28 2.61
C PRO A 177 -6.18 -22.21 4.07
N PHE A 178 -5.15 -21.42 4.39
CA PHE A 178 -4.54 -21.42 5.71
C PHE A 178 -5.30 -20.51 6.69
N PRO A 179 -5.49 -20.93 7.95
CA PRO A 179 -6.30 -20.20 8.92
C PRO A 179 -5.72 -18.82 9.30
N PHE A 180 -4.41 -18.64 9.12
CA PHE A 180 -3.72 -17.38 9.43
C PHE A 180 -3.67 -16.40 8.25
N GLU A 181 -4.19 -16.75 7.06
CA GLU A 181 -4.08 -15.91 5.86
C GLU A 181 -4.58 -14.49 6.07
N ARG A 182 -5.72 -14.33 6.75
CA ARG A 182 -6.32 -13.02 7.07
C ARG A 182 -5.51 -12.15 8.02
N ARG A 183 -4.45 -12.68 8.62
CA ARG A 183 -3.55 -11.96 9.54
C ARG A 183 -2.30 -11.45 8.84
N ILE A 184 -2.10 -11.78 7.56
CA ILE A 184 -0.88 -11.43 6.83
C ILE A 184 -0.96 -9.97 6.35
N ALA A 185 0.00 -9.16 6.78
CA ALA A 185 0.13 -7.78 6.36
C ALA A 185 1.06 -7.62 5.16
N TYR A 186 0.52 -7.01 4.10
CA TYR A 186 1.20 -6.70 2.83
C TYR A 186 1.54 -5.21 2.71
N HIS A 187 0.80 -4.34 3.40
CA HIS A 187 0.99 -2.89 3.42
C HIS A 187 1.70 -2.42 4.70
N MET A 188 2.22 -1.19 4.64
CA MET A 188 2.85 -0.52 5.76
C MET A 188 1.77 0.05 6.68
N ASN A 189 1.96 -0.14 7.98
CA ASN A 189 0.99 0.21 9.04
C ASN A 189 -0.36 -0.52 8.95
N GLU A 190 -0.41 -1.62 8.20
CA GLU A 190 -1.59 -2.46 8.10
C GLU A 190 -2.05 -2.93 9.48
N HIS A 191 -3.35 -2.79 9.74
CA HIS A 191 -3.95 -3.09 11.03
C HIS A 191 -5.40 -3.54 10.85
N TYR A 192 -5.79 -4.58 11.60
CA TYR A 192 -7.12 -5.19 11.48
C TYR A 192 -8.03 -4.87 12.66
N SER A 193 -7.53 -5.06 13.88
CA SER A 193 -8.21 -4.69 15.14
C SER A 193 -7.21 -4.74 16.30
N GLU A 194 -7.56 -4.18 17.46
CA GLU A 194 -6.65 -4.00 18.60
C GLU A 194 -6.14 -5.30 19.25
N ASN A 195 -6.59 -6.49 18.83
CA ASN A 195 -6.22 -7.76 19.47
C ASN A 195 -5.77 -8.88 18.50
N VAL A 196 -5.52 -8.55 17.24
CA VAL A 196 -5.05 -9.54 16.26
C VAL A 196 -3.54 -9.40 16.07
N ALA A 197 -2.80 -10.46 16.39
CA ALA A 197 -1.37 -10.53 16.11
C ALA A 197 -1.14 -10.65 14.60
N ILE A 198 -0.63 -9.58 14.01
CA ILE A 198 -0.34 -9.45 12.58
C ILE A 198 0.92 -10.25 12.23
N ILE A 199 0.89 -10.93 11.09
CA ILE A 199 2.02 -11.62 10.51
C ILE A 199 2.54 -10.76 9.36
N ASP A 200 3.77 -10.27 9.44
CA ASP A 200 4.34 -9.55 8.29
C ASP A 200 4.57 -10.53 7.14
N VAL A 201 4.15 -10.21 5.90
CA VAL A 201 4.37 -11.08 4.73
C VAL A 201 5.84 -11.53 4.58
N ARG A 202 6.80 -10.71 5.02
CA ARG A 202 8.22 -11.04 4.98
C ARG A 202 8.60 -12.21 5.91
N GLU A 203 7.82 -12.48 6.95
CA GLU A 203 7.95 -13.69 7.79
C GLU A 203 7.58 -14.94 7.01
N VAL A 204 6.44 -14.91 6.33
CA VAL A 204 6.00 -16.02 5.48
C VAL A 204 7.02 -16.29 4.38
N ILE A 205 7.48 -15.24 3.69
CA ILE A 205 8.53 -15.34 2.67
C ILE A 205 9.83 -15.90 3.25
N THR A 206 10.20 -15.48 4.46
CA THR A 206 11.39 -16.00 5.14
C THR A 206 11.30 -17.50 5.35
N ILE A 207 10.18 -17.99 5.88
CA ILE A 207 9.96 -19.42 6.12
C ILE A 207 10.02 -20.19 4.80
N LEU A 208 9.26 -19.77 3.79
CA LEU A 208 9.23 -20.43 2.49
C LEU A 208 10.60 -20.41 1.80
N ASN A 209 11.34 -19.31 1.89
CA ASN A 209 12.67 -19.22 1.28
C ASN A 209 13.63 -20.28 1.82
N MET A 210 13.51 -20.72 3.07
CA MET A 210 14.42 -21.74 3.62
C MET A 210 14.33 -23.09 2.88
N PHE A 211 13.21 -23.37 2.24
CA PHE A 211 12.94 -24.61 1.50
C PHE A 211 12.99 -24.41 -0.03
N ASN A 212 13.23 -23.18 -0.49
CA ASN A 212 13.26 -22.82 -1.89
C ASN A 212 14.53 -23.36 -2.58
N GLN A 213 14.35 -24.32 -3.48
CA GLN A 213 15.45 -24.98 -4.20
C GLN A 213 16.16 -24.08 -5.24
N ASN A 214 15.55 -22.97 -5.67
CA ASN A 214 16.27 -21.98 -6.48
C ASN A 214 17.26 -21.15 -5.63
N LEU A 215 16.99 -20.99 -4.33
CA LEU A 215 17.83 -20.24 -3.41
C LEU A 215 18.84 -21.13 -2.68
N TYR A 216 18.43 -22.35 -2.35
CA TYR A 216 19.19 -23.34 -1.58
C TYR A 216 19.00 -24.73 -2.20
N PRO A 217 19.64 -24.99 -3.36
CA PRO A 217 19.52 -26.27 -4.03
C PRO A 217 20.16 -27.38 -3.20
N ILE A 218 19.46 -28.51 -3.09
CA ILE A 218 19.98 -29.69 -2.37
C ILE A 218 21.21 -30.29 -3.05
N VAL A 219 21.34 -30.13 -4.37
CA VAL A 219 22.50 -30.55 -5.16
C VAL A 219 23.24 -29.32 -5.67
N GLY A 220 24.51 -29.16 -5.30
CA GLY A 220 25.41 -28.12 -5.79
C GLY A 220 25.82 -28.32 -7.25
N GLN A 221 26.54 -27.34 -7.82
CA GLN A 221 26.91 -27.37 -9.25
C GLN A 221 27.76 -28.59 -9.66
N GLN A 222 28.43 -29.22 -8.69
CA GLN A 222 29.27 -30.40 -8.90
C GLN A 222 28.56 -31.73 -8.61
N GLY A 223 27.24 -31.73 -8.41
CA GLY A 223 26.49 -32.97 -8.11
C GLY A 223 26.60 -33.45 -6.65
N LEU A 224 27.17 -32.63 -5.77
CA LEU A 224 27.35 -32.90 -4.34
C LEU A 224 26.28 -32.17 -3.50
N SER A 225 26.33 -32.31 -2.17
CA SER A 225 25.46 -31.56 -1.25
C SER A 225 25.50 -30.05 -1.53
N GLY A 226 24.35 -29.40 -1.40
CA GLY A 226 24.20 -27.96 -1.66
C GLY A 226 25.22 -27.08 -0.95
N ASP A 227 25.75 -26.11 -1.68
CA ASP A 227 26.81 -25.20 -1.21
C ASP A 227 26.28 -24.04 -0.34
N SER A 228 24.95 -23.91 -0.20
CA SER A 228 24.32 -22.78 0.49
C SER A 228 23.29 -23.22 1.53
N GLN A 229 23.49 -22.75 2.76
CA GLN A 229 22.53 -22.91 3.86
C GLN A 229 21.61 -21.68 3.96
N PRO A 230 20.36 -21.82 4.46
CA PRO A 230 19.39 -20.74 4.52
C PRO A 230 19.64 -19.68 5.61
N ILE A 231 20.90 -19.41 5.94
CA ILE A 231 21.34 -18.44 6.94
C ILE A 231 20.72 -17.07 6.68
N GLN A 232 20.77 -16.57 5.43
CA GLN A 232 20.25 -15.25 5.12
C GLN A 232 18.73 -15.15 5.25
N SER A 233 18.01 -16.24 4.99
CA SER A 233 16.56 -16.28 5.22
C SER A 233 16.27 -16.19 6.72
N TYR A 234 17.08 -16.84 7.56
CA TYR A 234 17.00 -16.75 9.01
C TYR A 234 17.40 -15.36 9.58
N THR A 235 18.42 -14.71 9.02
CA THR A 235 19.01 -13.49 9.64
C THR A 235 18.20 -12.20 9.47
N GLY A 236 17.21 -12.12 8.57
CA GLY A 236 16.42 -10.88 8.47
C GLY A 236 15.37 -10.83 7.36
N LYS A 237 14.13 -10.50 7.76
CA LYS A 237 12.93 -10.37 6.93
C LYS A 237 13.12 -9.54 5.65
N GLU A 238 13.81 -8.41 5.74
CA GLU A 238 14.04 -7.52 4.59
C GLU A 238 15.02 -8.11 3.57
N ALA A 239 16.07 -8.81 4.04
CA ALA A 239 17.01 -9.50 3.16
C ALA A 239 16.33 -10.69 2.46
N SER A 240 15.48 -11.42 3.18
CA SER A 240 14.65 -12.50 2.63
C SER A 240 13.74 -12.01 1.52
N LEU A 241 13.07 -10.87 1.71
CA LEU A 241 12.23 -10.26 0.68
C LEU A 241 13.07 -9.90 -0.56
N LYS A 242 14.21 -9.24 -0.39
CA LYS A 242 15.09 -8.89 -1.53
C LYS A 242 15.56 -10.13 -2.30
N ARG A 243 15.91 -11.22 -1.61
CA ARG A 243 16.28 -12.49 -2.27
C ARG A 243 15.11 -13.11 -3.01
N PHE A 244 13.93 -13.12 -2.40
CA PHE A 244 12.69 -13.61 -3.01
C PHE A 244 12.39 -12.88 -4.32
N LEU A 245 12.49 -11.55 -4.33
CA LEU A 245 12.24 -10.71 -5.50
C LEU A 245 13.34 -10.83 -6.58
N LYS A 246 14.61 -10.99 -6.19
CA LYS A 246 15.76 -11.10 -7.12
C LYS A 246 15.67 -12.30 -8.07
N GLN A 247 14.87 -13.31 -7.74
CA GLN A 247 14.64 -14.48 -8.60
C GLN A 247 14.00 -14.14 -9.95
N GLY A 248 13.33 -12.99 -10.07
CA GLY A 248 12.46 -12.72 -11.23
C GLY A 248 11.04 -13.22 -10.98
N ARG A 249 10.06 -12.55 -11.59
CA ARG A 249 8.63 -12.83 -11.31
C ARG A 249 8.26 -14.26 -11.70
N GLU A 250 8.63 -14.69 -12.90
CA GLU A 250 8.24 -15.99 -13.46
C GLU A 250 8.85 -17.14 -12.66
N GLU A 251 10.15 -17.11 -12.39
CA GLU A 251 10.86 -18.16 -11.66
C GLU A 251 10.38 -18.26 -10.21
N ARG A 252 10.17 -17.11 -9.56
CA ARG A 252 9.65 -17.02 -8.19
C ARG A 252 8.27 -17.65 -8.07
N GLU A 253 7.36 -17.30 -8.97
CA GLU A 253 5.98 -17.83 -8.95
C GLU A 253 5.97 -19.33 -9.29
N ALA A 254 6.78 -19.76 -10.27
CA ALA A 254 6.92 -21.17 -10.62
C ALA A 254 7.42 -22.03 -9.44
N VAL A 255 8.38 -21.53 -8.65
CA VAL A 255 8.84 -22.22 -7.45
C VAL A 255 7.76 -22.30 -6.37
N LEU A 256 7.04 -21.21 -6.11
CA LEU A 256 5.96 -21.22 -5.12
C LEU A 256 4.90 -22.28 -5.46
N VAL A 257 4.52 -22.38 -6.74
CA VAL A 257 3.58 -23.40 -7.22
C VAL A 257 4.15 -24.81 -7.01
N LYS A 258 5.43 -25.04 -7.36
CA LYS A 258 6.09 -26.35 -7.14
C LYS A 258 6.17 -26.74 -5.67
N MET A 259 6.30 -25.77 -4.77
CA MET A 259 6.35 -25.99 -3.33
C MET A 259 4.98 -26.24 -2.71
N THR A 260 3.88 -25.89 -3.38
CA THR A 260 2.51 -25.98 -2.82
C THR A 260 2.20 -27.32 -2.12
N PRO A 261 2.59 -28.50 -2.64
CA PRO A 261 2.33 -29.77 -1.97
C PRO A 261 2.96 -29.95 -0.59
N ILE A 262 3.99 -29.17 -0.24
CA ILE A 262 4.74 -29.27 1.02
C ILE A 262 4.64 -28.01 1.89
N ILE A 263 3.93 -26.97 1.45
CA ILE A 263 3.86 -25.70 2.20
C ILE A 263 3.21 -25.88 3.56
N ASP A 264 2.20 -26.76 3.66
CA ASP A 264 1.57 -27.08 4.94
C ASP A 264 2.56 -27.70 5.92
N ASP A 265 3.33 -28.70 5.47
CA ASP A 265 4.38 -29.33 6.27
C ASP A 265 5.48 -28.33 6.69
N ILE A 266 5.85 -27.40 5.80
CA ILE A 266 6.82 -26.34 6.10
C ILE A 266 6.35 -25.47 7.27
N PHE A 267 5.08 -25.05 7.28
CA PHE A 267 4.56 -24.23 8.37
C PHE A 267 4.42 -25.01 9.67
N HIS A 268 3.94 -26.25 9.62
CA HIS A 268 3.86 -27.11 10.80
C HIS A 268 5.26 -27.34 11.40
N LEU A 269 6.25 -27.66 10.59
CA LEU A 269 7.63 -27.84 11.05
C LEU A 269 8.17 -26.57 11.72
N TRP A 270 7.96 -25.40 11.11
CA TRP A 270 8.38 -24.13 11.69
C TRP A 270 7.72 -23.87 13.04
N GLU A 271 6.39 -24.03 13.12
CA GLU A 271 5.63 -23.85 14.37
C GLU A 271 6.08 -24.81 15.46
N THR A 272 6.29 -26.09 15.13
CA THR A 272 6.79 -27.09 16.07
C THR A 272 8.15 -26.69 16.62
N VAL A 273 9.10 -26.27 15.76
CA VAL A 273 10.43 -25.85 16.22
C VAL A 273 10.33 -24.63 17.15
N GLU A 274 9.62 -23.58 16.75
CA GLU A 274 9.48 -22.36 17.55
C GLU A 274 8.75 -22.58 18.88
N CYS A 275 7.75 -23.48 18.93
CA CYS A 275 6.95 -23.72 20.13
C CYS A 275 7.54 -24.77 21.08
N GLU A 276 8.26 -25.76 20.56
CA GLU A 276 8.76 -26.89 21.36
C GLU A 276 10.22 -26.73 21.76
N PHE A 277 11.08 -26.20 20.87
CA PHE A 277 12.52 -26.10 21.15
C PHE A 277 12.82 -25.28 22.42
N PRO A 278 12.20 -24.09 22.66
CA PRO A 278 12.43 -23.34 23.89
C PRO A 278 12.08 -24.12 25.17
N LYS A 279 11.03 -24.95 25.11
CA LYS A 279 10.60 -25.79 26.25
C LYS A 279 11.60 -26.91 26.55
N MET A 280 12.28 -27.41 25.53
CA MET A 280 13.30 -28.45 25.70
C MET A 280 14.61 -27.88 26.25
N VAL A 281 14.98 -26.65 25.85
CA VAL A 281 16.19 -25.98 26.37
C VAL A 281 16.06 -25.65 27.86
N GLN A 282 14.86 -25.31 28.35
CA GLN A 282 14.61 -24.97 29.76
C GLN A 282 14.52 -26.18 30.71
N LYS A 283 14.58 -27.41 30.20
CA LYS A 283 14.49 -28.64 31.01
C LYS A 283 15.84 -29.14 31.56
N ASN A 284 16.90 -28.35 31.40
CA ASN A 284 18.21 -28.56 32.01
C ASN A 284 18.49 -27.50 33.08
#